data_AF-A0A7W5YC90-F1
#
_entry.id   AF-A0A7W5YC90-F1
#
_cell.length_a   1.000
_cell.length_b   1.000
_cell.length_c   1.000
_cell.angle_alpha   90.00
_cell.angle_beta   90.00
_cell.angle_gamma   90.00
#
_symmetry.space_group_name_H-M   'P 1'
#
loop_
_entity.id
_entity.type
_entity.pdbx_description
1 polymer ?
#
loop_
_entity_poly.entity_id
_entity_poly.type
_entity_poly.pdbx_seq_one_letter_code
_entity_poly.pdbx_strand_id
1 'polypeptide(L)'
;MAHLLDTLDDEVPITYGQFLLRGVSGLQGVHNRVHLAELDRQVYLYASAEHSRVRVEVWDGEPPPWEGHGKLVADASCVAETGVVAVTPYMFAGSGRSVLIGPAFFEYGLHLYAHNAERLLRFWPIKDVFDPAQHLRPDGVEAEAKPQEAVETRSAAGDWVSVRVPGSGEPPAPASPAKGEEEWPLDHEHEIRLAELLGDLRPRLLTRPPTWLLDTDEGNRRRYLNELRSSVAGARRLNPDGLPTFQLASGELGERPSPGLSYRLWQWRPIEEPKEATLAERAPIDAEPTAQDTAPDEPASRPPALAASAPETLTTEREVRALDVLRRRRLVTGIVTVLREENGVVEVRDALPPEVARVLAAERAWALD
;
A
#
# COMPACT_ATOMS: atom_id res chain seq x y z
N MET A 1 -28.98 -4.96 0.74
CA MET A 1 -28.52 -6.08 -0.10
C MET A 1 -27.02 -5.91 -0.25
N ALA A 2 -26.25 -6.99 -0.20
CA ALA A 2 -24.82 -6.91 -0.41
C ALA A 2 -24.49 -6.70 -1.90
N HIS A 3 -23.42 -5.95 -2.17
CA HIS A 3 -22.91 -5.62 -3.48
C HIS A 3 -21.51 -6.20 -3.68
N LEU A 4 -21.27 -6.71 -4.88
CA LEU A 4 -19.95 -7.17 -5.31
C LEU A 4 -19.06 -5.95 -5.57
N LEU A 5 -17.97 -5.85 -4.81
CA LEU A 5 -16.97 -4.78 -4.89
C LEU A 5 -15.82 -5.12 -5.84
N ASP A 6 -15.46 -6.41 -5.94
CA ASP A 6 -14.39 -6.84 -6.84
C ASP A 6 -14.44 -8.30 -7.23
N THR A 7 -13.68 -8.59 -8.28
CA THR A 7 -13.36 -9.94 -8.69
C THR A 7 -11.89 -10.06 -9.06
N LEU A 8 -11.26 -11.14 -8.62
CA LEU A 8 -9.97 -11.60 -9.12
C LEU A 8 -10.17 -13.00 -9.70
N ASP A 9 -10.00 -13.13 -11.02
CA ASP A 9 -9.95 -14.40 -11.72
C ASP A 9 -8.49 -14.80 -11.95
N ASP A 10 -8.09 -16.00 -11.56
CA ASP A 10 -6.71 -16.48 -11.70
C ASP A 10 -6.64 -17.97 -12.07
N GLU A 11 -5.49 -18.40 -12.57
CA GLU A 11 -5.19 -19.81 -12.84
C GLU A 11 -3.90 -20.19 -12.11
N VAL A 12 -4.03 -21.10 -11.15
CA VAL A 12 -2.96 -21.42 -10.19
C VAL A 12 -2.53 -22.87 -10.39
N PRO A 13 -1.24 -23.14 -10.68
CA PRO A 13 -0.74 -24.50 -10.73
C PRO A 13 -0.79 -25.11 -9.33
N ILE A 14 -1.30 -26.34 -9.26
CA ILE A 14 -1.45 -27.10 -8.02
C ILE A 14 -0.17 -27.89 -7.79
N THR A 15 0.44 -27.73 -6.60
CA THR A 15 1.64 -28.47 -6.22
C THR A 15 1.33 -29.37 -5.02
N TYR A 16 1.60 -30.66 -5.12
CA TYR A 16 1.27 -31.65 -4.08
C TYR A 16 -0.23 -31.66 -3.69
N GLY A 17 -1.12 -31.41 -4.66
CA GLY A 17 -2.56 -31.39 -4.43
C GLY A 17 -3.07 -30.15 -3.67
N GLN A 18 -2.23 -29.13 -3.49
CA GLN A 18 -2.59 -27.92 -2.75
C GLN A 18 -2.01 -26.63 -3.35
N PHE A 19 -2.59 -25.51 -2.94
CA PHE A 19 -2.10 -24.16 -3.15
C PHE A 19 -2.51 -23.29 -1.95
N LEU A 20 -1.98 -22.07 -1.86
CA LEU A 20 -2.09 -21.19 -0.70
C LEU A 20 -3.04 -20.03 -0.96
N LEU A 21 -3.81 -19.69 0.08
CA LEU A 21 -4.49 -18.41 0.23
C LEU A 21 -3.67 -17.58 1.22
N ARG A 22 -2.98 -16.56 0.70
CA ARG A 22 -2.15 -15.63 1.49
C ARG A 22 -2.97 -14.43 1.93
N GLY A 23 -2.52 -13.81 3.03
CA GLY A 23 -3.11 -12.58 3.56
C GLY A 23 -4.24 -12.79 4.56
N VAL A 24 -4.58 -14.05 4.87
CA VAL A 24 -5.55 -14.42 5.90
C VAL A 24 -4.97 -15.47 6.85
N SER A 25 -5.46 -15.48 8.09
CA SER A 25 -5.15 -16.47 9.12
C SER A 25 -6.32 -16.63 10.10
N GLY A 26 -6.19 -17.49 11.11
CA GLY A 26 -7.18 -17.62 12.18
C GLY A 26 -8.50 -18.19 11.69
N LEU A 27 -8.42 -19.22 10.86
CA LEU A 27 -9.53 -19.85 10.16
C LEU A 27 -10.46 -20.59 11.14
N GLN A 28 -11.73 -20.20 11.17
CA GLN A 28 -12.78 -20.78 12.03
C GLN A 28 -13.94 -21.33 11.19
N GLY A 29 -14.78 -22.19 11.78
CA GLY A 29 -15.97 -22.74 11.11
C GLY A 29 -15.71 -23.86 10.10
N VAL A 30 -14.45 -24.27 9.89
CA VAL A 30 -14.12 -25.31 8.90
C VAL A 30 -14.53 -26.70 9.39
N HIS A 31 -15.68 -27.16 8.92
CA HIS A 31 -16.19 -28.50 9.21
C HIS A 31 -15.56 -29.60 8.34
N ASN A 32 -15.01 -29.24 7.17
CA ASN A 32 -14.41 -30.20 6.24
C ASN A 32 -13.01 -29.76 5.80
N ARG A 33 -11.99 -30.38 6.40
CA ARG A 33 -10.57 -30.09 6.13
C ARG A 33 -10.05 -30.66 4.80
N VAL A 34 -10.90 -31.35 4.03
CA VAL A 34 -10.51 -31.91 2.72
C VAL A 34 -10.31 -30.84 1.66
N HIS A 35 -10.91 -29.65 1.82
CA HIS A 35 -10.84 -28.59 0.83
C HIS A 35 -10.09 -27.34 1.30
N LEU A 36 -10.05 -27.14 2.61
CA LEU A 36 -9.51 -25.95 3.23
C LEU A 36 -8.92 -26.30 4.60
N ALA A 37 -7.69 -25.88 4.89
CA ALA A 37 -7.09 -26.05 6.20
C ALA A 37 -6.14 -24.89 6.51
N GLU A 38 -5.86 -24.64 7.78
CA GLU A 38 -4.80 -23.73 8.21
C GLU A 38 -3.69 -24.52 8.89
N LEU A 39 -2.44 -24.26 8.49
CA LEU A 39 -1.22 -24.79 9.11
C LEU A 39 -0.19 -23.67 9.15
N ASP A 40 0.49 -23.49 10.29
CA ASP A 40 1.54 -22.48 10.47
C ASP A 40 1.12 -21.05 10.01
N ARG A 41 -0.12 -20.65 10.34
CA ARG A 41 -0.74 -19.36 9.94
C ARG A 41 -0.87 -19.17 8.43
N GLN A 42 -0.86 -20.25 7.66
CA GLN A 42 -1.10 -20.25 6.23
C GLN A 42 -2.35 -21.07 5.91
N VAL A 43 -3.19 -20.54 5.03
CA VAL A 43 -4.41 -21.22 4.60
C VAL A 43 -4.14 -21.99 3.30
N TYR A 44 -4.38 -23.29 3.34
CA TYR A 44 -4.20 -24.24 2.26
C TYR A 44 -5.53 -24.57 1.61
N LEU A 45 -5.57 -24.53 0.28
CA LEU A 45 -6.67 -24.93 -0.57
C LEU A 45 -6.31 -26.21 -1.29
N TYR A 46 -7.16 -27.22 -1.21
CA TYR A 46 -6.90 -28.54 -1.79
C TYR A 46 -7.68 -28.77 -3.10
N ALA A 47 -6.99 -29.33 -4.08
CA ALA A 47 -7.54 -29.66 -5.38
C ALA A 47 -6.78 -30.83 -6.03
N SER A 48 -7.49 -31.66 -6.79
CA SER A 48 -6.95 -32.89 -7.40
C SER A 48 -6.51 -32.73 -8.86
N ALA A 49 -6.54 -31.51 -9.40
CA ALA A 49 -6.13 -31.21 -10.78
C ALA A 49 -4.67 -30.75 -10.84
N GLU A 50 -4.13 -30.58 -12.05
CA GLU A 50 -2.81 -29.95 -12.25
C GLU A 50 -2.87 -28.42 -12.09
N HIS A 51 -4.01 -27.83 -12.46
CA HIS A 51 -4.28 -26.40 -12.37
C HIS A 51 -5.64 -26.18 -11.74
N SER A 52 -5.77 -25.10 -10.97
CA SER A 52 -7.05 -24.63 -10.45
C SER A 52 -7.40 -23.28 -11.08
N ARG A 53 -8.61 -23.15 -11.63
CA ARG A 53 -9.17 -21.83 -11.90
C ARG A 53 -9.77 -21.30 -10.61
N VAL A 54 -9.33 -20.12 -10.19
CA VAL A 54 -9.71 -19.54 -8.91
C VAL A 54 -10.35 -18.18 -9.16
N ARG A 55 -11.60 -18.02 -8.75
CA ARG A 55 -12.26 -16.73 -8.67
C ARG A 55 -12.34 -16.32 -7.20
N VAL A 56 -11.90 -15.10 -6.92
CA VAL A 56 -12.11 -14.43 -5.63
C VAL A 56 -13.12 -13.32 -5.87
N GLU A 57 -14.20 -13.31 -5.09
CA GLU A 57 -15.20 -12.25 -5.07
C GLU A 57 -15.14 -11.52 -3.72
N VAL A 58 -15.17 -10.19 -3.78
CA VAL A 58 -15.18 -9.32 -2.61
C VAL A 58 -16.52 -8.63 -2.52
N TRP A 59 -17.20 -8.76 -1.38
CA TRP A 59 -18.52 -8.20 -1.14
C TRP A 59 -18.50 -7.22 0.04
N ASP A 60 -19.37 -6.21 0.01
CA ASP A 60 -19.53 -5.24 1.11
C ASP A 60 -20.36 -5.76 2.30
N GLY A 61 -20.92 -6.97 2.17
CA GLY A 61 -21.71 -7.69 3.15
C GLY A 61 -21.91 -9.14 2.72
N GLU A 62 -22.63 -9.92 3.51
CA GLU A 62 -22.82 -11.35 3.23
C GLU A 62 -23.40 -11.57 1.81
N PRO A 63 -22.70 -12.33 0.95
CA PRO A 63 -23.11 -12.52 -0.43
C PRO A 63 -24.42 -13.32 -0.50
N PRO A 64 -25.26 -13.10 -1.53
CA PRO A 64 -26.41 -13.96 -1.76
C PRO A 64 -25.95 -15.40 -2.05
N PRO A 65 -26.84 -16.41 -1.84
CA PRO A 65 -26.55 -17.80 -2.18
C PRO A 65 -26.04 -17.92 -3.63
N TRP A 66 -25.03 -18.78 -3.83
CA TRP A 66 -24.50 -19.04 -5.16
C TRP A 66 -25.49 -19.89 -5.99
N GLU A 67 -25.87 -19.37 -7.15
CA GLU A 67 -26.78 -20.06 -8.09
C GLU A 67 -26.05 -20.79 -9.22
N GLY A 68 -24.72 -20.65 -9.32
CA GLY A 68 -23.93 -21.30 -10.37
C GLY A 68 -23.55 -22.74 -10.06
N HIS A 69 -22.63 -23.28 -10.85
CA HIS A 69 -22.13 -24.64 -10.66
C HIS A 69 -21.19 -24.72 -9.45
N GLY A 70 -21.23 -25.87 -8.77
CA GLY A 70 -20.38 -26.16 -7.62
C GLY A 70 -21.15 -26.34 -6.32
N LYS A 71 -20.49 -26.94 -5.35
CA LYS A 71 -21.03 -27.17 -4.01
C LYS A 71 -20.30 -26.27 -3.03
N LEU A 72 -21.02 -25.70 -2.07
CA LEU A 72 -20.41 -25.07 -0.90
C LEU A 72 -19.64 -26.15 -0.13
N VAL A 73 -18.31 -26.01 -0.08
CA VAL A 73 -17.42 -26.98 0.58
C VAL A 73 -16.80 -26.44 1.86
N ALA A 74 -16.76 -25.13 2.03
CA ALA A 74 -16.46 -24.50 3.32
C ALA A 74 -17.29 -23.23 3.52
N ASP A 75 -17.75 -23.06 4.74
CA ASP A 75 -18.34 -21.85 5.30
C ASP A 75 -17.54 -21.55 6.56
N ALA A 76 -16.78 -20.46 6.54
CA ALA A 76 -15.72 -20.19 7.50
C ALA A 76 -15.61 -18.70 7.78
N SER A 77 -14.85 -18.35 8.81
CA SER A 77 -14.34 -16.99 8.97
C SER A 77 -12.82 -16.99 9.12
N CYS A 78 -12.19 -15.88 8.77
CA CYS A 78 -10.75 -15.69 8.87
C CYS A 78 -10.42 -14.22 9.13
N VAL A 79 -9.22 -13.93 9.61
CA VAL A 79 -8.74 -12.58 9.85
C VAL A 79 -7.77 -12.18 8.73
N ALA A 80 -7.98 -11.03 8.11
CA ALA A 80 -7.03 -10.46 7.16
C ALA A 80 -6.20 -9.37 7.84
N GLU A 81 -4.90 -9.61 7.99
CA GLU A 81 -4.00 -8.68 8.69
C GLU A 81 -3.87 -7.37 7.92
N THR A 82 -3.69 -7.43 6.61
CA THR A 82 -3.51 -6.26 5.74
C THR A 82 -4.76 -5.89 4.94
N GLY A 83 -5.77 -6.77 4.92
CA GLY A 83 -6.92 -6.65 4.03
C GLY A 83 -6.63 -7.00 2.56
N VAL A 84 -5.42 -7.45 2.23
CA VAL A 84 -5.03 -7.90 0.89
C VAL A 84 -4.88 -9.41 0.87
N VAL A 85 -5.52 -10.09 -0.09
CA VAL A 85 -5.39 -11.54 -0.28
C VAL A 85 -4.79 -11.87 -1.64
N ALA A 86 -4.09 -13.00 -1.70
CA ALA A 86 -3.54 -13.53 -2.92
C ALA A 86 -3.65 -15.05 -2.94
N VAL A 87 -3.75 -15.62 -4.13
CA VAL A 87 -3.74 -17.07 -4.32
C VAL A 87 -2.43 -17.45 -4.98
N THR A 88 -1.66 -18.34 -4.36
CA THR A 88 -0.32 -18.69 -4.84
C THR A 88 -0.09 -20.19 -4.79
N PRO A 89 0.72 -20.77 -5.70
CA PRO A 89 1.23 -22.13 -5.55
C PRO A 89 1.99 -22.30 -4.23
N TYR A 90 2.11 -23.53 -3.76
CA TYR A 90 2.80 -23.83 -2.49
C TYR A 90 4.32 -23.59 -2.56
N MET A 91 4.96 -23.94 -3.68
CA MET A 91 6.43 -23.91 -3.82
C MET A 91 6.96 -22.78 -4.69
N PHE A 92 6.07 -22.03 -5.34
CA PHE A 92 6.44 -21.00 -6.30
C PHE A 92 5.73 -19.72 -5.95
N ALA A 93 6.41 -18.62 -6.20
CA ALA A 93 5.74 -17.34 -6.13
C ALA A 93 4.80 -17.24 -7.35
N GLY A 94 3.50 -17.11 -7.06
CA GLY A 94 2.41 -17.46 -7.96
C GLY A 94 2.21 -16.56 -9.16
N SER A 95 0.96 -16.35 -9.56
CA SER A 95 0.63 -15.48 -10.70
C SER A 95 1.06 -14.02 -10.50
N GLY A 96 1.35 -13.64 -9.24
CA GLY A 96 1.61 -12.26 -8.83
C GLY A 96 0.35 -11.47 -8.51
N ARG A 97 -0.83 -12.06 -8.70
CA ARG A 97 -2.09 -11.33 -8.53
C ARG A 97 -2.56 -11.36 -7.08
N SER A 98 -3.04 -10.21 -6.63
CA SER A 98 -3.68 -10.01 -5.34
C SER A 98 -4.88 -9.08 -5.48
N VAL A 99 -5.75 -9.10 -4.46
CA VAL A 99 -6.96 -8.27 -4.38
C VAL A 99 -7.13 -7.73 -2.96
N LEU A 100 -7.55 -6.47 -2.86
CA LEU A 100 -7.96 -5.86 -1.59
C LEU A 100 -9.38 -6.30 -1.27
N ILE A 101 -9.55 -7.04 -0.17
CA ILE A 101 -10.86 -7.54 0.29
C ILE A 101 -11.55 -6.57 1.28
N GLY A 102 -10.81 -5.60 1.81
CA GLY A 102 -11.35 -4.61 2.74
C GLY A 102 -10.28 -4.08 3.70
N PRO A 103 -10.68 -3.64 4.90
CA PRO A 103 -9.76 -3.11 5.92
C PRO A 103 -8.80 -4.17 6.49
N ALA A 104 -7.64 -3.71 6.93
CA ALA A 104 -6.75 -4.47 7.80
C ALA A 104 -7.40 -4.84 9.14
N PHE A 105 -6.96 -5.95 9.73
CA PHE A 105 -7.40 -6.48 11.02
C PHE A 105 -8.93 -6.60 11.16
N PHE A 106 -9.57 -7.06 10.09
CA PHE A 106 -10.99 -7.43 10.09
C PHE A 106 -11.14 -8.94 10.07
N GLU A 107 -12.16 -9.43 10.76
CA GLU A 107 -12.70 -10.77 10.52
C GLU A 107 -13.59 -10.71 9.28
N TYR A 108 -13.37 -11.65 8.38
CA TYR A 108 -14.10 -11.83 7.13
C TYR A 108 -14.79 -13.18 7.12
N GLY A 109 -16.02 -13.21 6.64
CA GLY A 109 -16.66 -14.45 6.24
C GLY A 109 -16.05 -14.95 4.94
N LEU A 110 -15.99 -16.26 4.80
CA LEU A 110 -15.43 -16.97 3.66
C LEU A 110 -16.35 -18.11 3.26
N HIS A 111 -16.99 -17.97 2.10
CA HIS A 111 -17.59 -19.10 1.40
C HIS A 111 -16.63 -19.63 0.36
N LEU A 112 -16.37 -20.94 0.40
CA LEU A 112 -15.63 -21.65 -0.64
C LEU A 112 -16.55 -22.61 -1.37
N TYR A 113 -16.75 -22.37 -2.67
CA TYR A 113 -17.42 -23.29 -3.57
C TYR A 113 -16.40 -24.03 -4.42
N ALA A 114 -16.64 -25.32 -4.65
CA ALA A 114 -15.79 -26.15 -5.49
C ALA A 114 -16.61 -26.88 -6.57
N HIS A 115 -16.08 -26.88 -7.79
CA HIS A 115 -16.58 -27.66 -8.91
C HIS A 115 -15.40 -28.15 -9.77
N ASN A 116 -15.10 -29.44 -9.77
CA ASN A 116 -13.93 -29.98 -10.49
C ASN A 116 -12.63 -29.24 -10.10
N ALA A 117 -11.97 -28.60 -11.06
CA ALA A 117 -10.76 -27.78 -10.91
C ALA A 117 -11.05 -26.29 -10.62
N GLU A 118 -12.33 -25.90 -10.47
CA GLU A 118 -12.73 -24.52 -10.22
C GLU A 118 -12.96 -24.29 -8.73
N ARG A 119 -12.53 -23.12 -8.26
CA ARG A 119 -12.71 -22.64 -6.88
C ARG A 119 -13.26 -21.23 -6.92
N LEU A 120 -14.33 -21.00 -6.18
CA LEU A 120 -14.90 -19.68 -5.97
C LEU A 120 -14.81 -19.35 -4.47
N LEU A 121 -14.05 -18.31 -4.14
CA LEU A 121 -13.92 -17.76 -2.80
C LEU A 121 -14.73 -16.47 -2.73
N ARG A 122 -15.63 -16.35 -1.76
CA ARG A 122 -16.38 -15.10 -1.50
C ARG A 122 -16.04 -14.58 -0.13
N PHE A 123 -15.55 -13.35 -0.08
CA PHE A 123 -15.22 -12.64 1.16
C PHE A 123 -16.22 -11.53 1.43
N TRP A 124 -16.55 -11.33 2.70
CA TRP A 124 -17.28 -10.15 3.17
C TRP A 124 -16.85 -9.79 4.60
N PRO A 125 -16.83 -8.49 4.96
CA PRO A 125 -16.43 -8.08 6.30
C PRO A 125 -17.49 -8.48 7.33
N ILE A 126 -17.05 -9.02 8.48
CA ILE A 126 -17.92 -9.36 9.61
C ILE A 126 -17.77 -8.31 10.71
N LYS A 127 -16.56 -8.11 11.23
CA LYS A 127 -16.28 -7.14 12.30
C LYS A 127 -14.81 -6.77 12.37
N ASP A 128 -14.57 -5.61 12.96
CA ASP A 128 -13.25 -5.17 13.37
C ASP A 128 -12.73 -6.04 14.52
N VAL A 129 -11.56 -6.65 14.34
CA VAL A 129 -10.87 -7.45 15.36
C VAL A 129 -9.53 -6.82 15.76
N PHE A 130 -9.31 -5.56 15.41
CA PHE A 130 -8.12 -4.83 15.79
C PHE A 130 -8.01 -4.71 17.31
N ASP A 131 -7.09 -5.49 17.86
CA ASP A 131 -6.56 -5.35 19.21
C ASP A 131 -5.24 -4.55 19.16
N PRO A 132 -5.18 -3.32 19.71
CA PRO A 132 -3.98 -2.50 19.73
C PRO A 132 -2.81 -3.17 20.47
N ALA A 133 -3.09 -3.99 21.49
CA ALA A 133 -2.04 -4.70 22.21
C ALA A 133 -1.41 -5.80 21.34
N GLN A 134 -2.21 -6.55 20.59
CA GLN A 134 -1.70 -7.68 19.82
C GLN A 134 -1.10 -7.28 18.48
N HIS A 135 -1.72 -6.33 17.78
CA HIS A 135 -1.44 -6.07 16.36
C HIS A 135 -0.37 -5.01 16.10
N LEU A 136 -0.08 -4.15 17.08
CA LEU A 136 0.92 -3.09 16.96
C LEU A 136 1.87 -3.09 18.16
N ARG A 137 2.20 -4.28 18.66
CA ARG A 137 3.26 -4.45 19.65
C ARG A 137 4.60 -4.04 19.04
N PRO A 138 5.39 -3.17 19.70
CA PRO A 138 6.70 -2.80 19.19
C PRO A 138 7.64 -4.01 19.12
N ASP A 139 8.48 -4.03 18.09
CA ASP A 139 9.52 -5.05 17.95
C ASP A 139 10.47 -5.04 19.15
N GLY A 140 10.85 -6.22 19.62
CA GLY A 140 11.76 -6.38 20.77
C GLY A 140 11.13 -6.27 22.15
N VAL A 141 9.85 -5.87 22.28
CA VAL A 141 9.12 -5.97 23.55
C VAL A 141 8.83 -7.46 23.83
N GLU A 142 9.03 -7.94 25.05
CA GLU A 142 8.80 -9.35 25.42
C GLU A 142 7.31 -9.74 25.45
N ALA A 143 7.01 -11.04 25.29
CA ALA A 143 5.61 -11.51 25.23
C ALA A 143 4.85 -11.38 26.55
N GLU A 144 5.60 -11.17 27.63
CA GLU A 144 5.08 -11.04 28.98
C GLU A 144 4.78 -9.58 29.36
N ALA A 145 5.22 -8.61 28.56
CA ALA A 145 4.91 -7.19 28.79
C ALA A 145 3.40 -6.98 28.68
N LYS A 146 2.81 -6.41 29.74
CA LYS A 146 1.37 -6.18 29.78
C LYS A 146 1.04 -4.84 29.12
N PRO A 147 0.18 -4.83 28.09
CA PRO A 147 -0.33 -3.58 27.54
C PRO A 147 -1.13 -2.84 28.61
N GLN A 148 -1.14 -1.51 28.55
CA GLN A 148 -2.13 -0.72 29.29
C GLN A 148 -3.54 -1.03 28.74
N GLU A 149 -4.56 -0.90 29.58
CA GLU A 149 -5.96 -1.12 29.18
C GLU A 149 -6.35 -0.10 28.10
N ALA A 150 -6.29 -0.53 26.84
CA ALA A 150 -6.60 0.31 25.71
C ALA A 150 -8.11 0.30 25.44
N VAL A 151 -8.68 1.49 25.23
CA VAL A 151 -10.08 1.61 24.79
C VAL A 151 -10.21 0.95 23.43
N GLU A 152 -11.03 -0.11 23.35
CA GLU A 152 -11.32 -0.79 22.09
C GLU A 152 -11.83 0.21 21.05
N THR A 153 -11.10 0.31 19.93
CA THR A 153 -11.43 1.22 18.84
C THR A 153 -12.09 0.42 17.73
N ARG A 154 -13.33 -0.04 17.96
CA ARG A 154 -14.08 -0.80 16.96
C ARG A 154 -14.63 0.15 15.89
N SER A 155 -14.26 -0.09 14.64
CA SER A 155 -14.85 0.60 13.48
C SER A 155 -15.83 -0.31 12.74
N ALA A 156 -16.84 0.25 12.10
CA ALA A 156 -17.69 -0.48 11.17
C ALA A 156 -17.00 -0.58 9.80
N ALA A 157 -17.30 -1.62 9.02
CA ALA A 157 -16.71 -1.78 7.68
C ALA A 157 -16.97 -0.58 6.76
N GLY A 158 -18.14 0.06 6.87
CA GLY A 158 -18.51 1.25 6.09
C GLY A 158 -17.70 2.51 6.43
N ASP A 159 -17.01 2.54 7.57
CA ASP A 159 -16.13 3.66 7.93
C ASP A 159 -14.86 3.68 7.08
N TRP A 160 -14.52 2.54 6.47
CA TRP A 160 -13.28 2.33 5.73
C TRP A 160 -13.45 2.55 4.24
N VAL A 161 -12.47 3.22 3.66
CA VAL A 161 -12.53 3.63 2.25
C VAL A 161 -12.27 2.47 1.30
N SER A 162 -11.56 1.43 1.77
CA SER A 162 -11.33 0.18 1.03
C SER A 162 -12.61 -0.61 0.70
N VAL A 163 -13.72 -0.34 1.41
CA VAL A 163 -15.02 -1.00 1.20
C VAL A 163 -15.93 -0.16 0.29
N ARG A 164 -15.52 1.07 -0.04
CA ARG A 164 -16.29 1.95 -0.93
C ARG A 164 -16.06 1.55 -2.38
N VAL A 165 -17.11 1.67 -3.18
CA VAL A 165 -16.99 1.56 -4.64
C VAL A 165 -16.11 2.72 -5.12
N PRO A 166 -15.02 2.46 -5.87
CA PRO A 166 -14.17 3.52 -6.39
C PRO A 166 -14.98 4.52 -7.21
N GLY A 167 -14.80 5.80 -6.96
CA GLY A 167 -15.31 6.84 -7.86
C GLY A 167 -14.66 6.71 -9.24
N SER A 168 -15.34 7.15 -10.30
CA SER A 168 -14.80 7.12 -11.68
C SER A 168 -13.65 8.12 -11.93
N GLY A 169 -13.18 8.82 -10.90
CA GLY A 169 -12.08 9.78 -11.00
C GLY A 169 -10.75 9.07 -11.25
N GLU A 170 -10.00 9.52 -12.26
CA GLU A 170 -8.63 9.08 -12.44
C GLU A 170 -7.78 9.65 -11.30
N PRO A 171 -7.10 8.81 -10.51
CA PRO A 171 -6.28 9.30 -9.41
C PRO A 171 -5.09 10.08 -9.99
N PRO A 172 -4.59 11.09 -9.24
CA PRO A 172 -3.41 11.84 -9.66
C PRO A 172 -2.25 10.87 -9.90
N ALA A 173 -1.44 11.16 -10.92
CA ALA A 173 -0.22 10.42 -11.16
C ALA A 173 0.65 10.44 -9.89
N PRO A 174 1.33 9.34 -9.54
CA PRO A 174 2.22 9.33 -8.39
C PRO A 174 3.25 10.45 -8.54
N ALA A 175 3.66 11.04 -7.42
CA ALA A 175 4.78 11.98 -7.41
C ALA A 175 5.97 11.35 -8.15
N SER A 176 6.67 12.15 -8.97
CA SER A 176 7.80 11.65 -9.76
C SER A 176 8.78 10.90 -8.86
N PRO A 177 9.34 9.76 -9.34
CA PRO A 177 10.23 8.94 -8.53
C PRO A 177 11.34 9.80 -7.94
N ALA A 178 11.61 9.62 -6.65
CA ALA A 178 12.71 10.30 -6.00
C ALA A 178 14.00 10.03 -6.79
N LYS A 179 14.72 11.08 -7.19
CA LYS A 179 16.01 10.93 -7.87
C LYS A 179 17.01 10.28 -6.90
N GLY A 180 17.15 8.97 -6.99
CA GLY A 180 18.21 8.22 -6.33
C GLY A 180 19.59 8.58 -6.90
N GLU A 181 20.62 8.43 -6.07
CA GLU A 181 22.02 8.78 -6.36
C GLU A 181 22.59 7.99 -7.56
N GLU A 182 23.37 8.71 -8.39
CA GLU A 182 24.29 8.22 -9.43
C GLU A 182 24.04 6.80 -9.99
N GLU A 183 22.99 6.67 -10.81
CA GLU A 183 22.78 5.48 -11.62
C GLU A 183 23.31 5.68 -13.04
N TRP A 184 24.01 4.66 -13.55
CA TRP A 184 24.46 4.61 -14.93
C TRP A 184 23.25 4.69 -15.87
N PRO A 185 23.29 5.55 -16.91
CA PRO A 185 22.21 5.62 -17.89
C PRO A 185 22.07 4.25 -18.56
N LEU A 186 20.84 3.69 -18.54
CA LEU A 186 20.53 2.57 -19.42
C LEU A 186 20.71 3.04 -20.85
N ASP A 187 21.17 2.14 -21.72
CA ASP A 187 21.18 2.48 -23.13
C ASP A 187 19.74 2.76 -23.63
N HIS A 188 19.67 3.53 -24.71
CA HIS A 188 18.39 3.99 -25.25
C HIS A 188 17.48 2.82 -25.71
N GLU A 189 18.08 1.70 -26.14
CA GLU A 189 17.36 0.52 -26.60
C GLU A 189 16.66 -0.19 -25.44
N HIS A 190 17.33 -0.35 -24.30
CA HIS A 190 16.74 -0.93 -23.09
C HIS A 190 15.58 -0.08 -22.56
N GLU A 191 15.69 1.25 -22.60
CA GLU A 191 14.61 2.15 -22.19
C GLU A 191 13.38 2.01 -23.11
N ILE A 192 13.56 1.90 -24.43
CA ILE A 192 12.45 1.66 -25.36
C ILE A 192 11.78 0.32 -25.07
N ARG A 193 12.56 -0.76 -24.95
CA ARG A 193 12.02 -2.11 -24.70
C ARG A 193 11.28 -2.20 -23.36
N LEU A 194 11.78 -1.53 -22.32
CA LEU A 194 11.10 -1.42 -21.03
C LEU A 194 9.79 -0.62 -21.15
N ALA A 195 9.80 0.49 -21.87
CA ALA A 195 8.60 1.30 -22.08
C ALA A 195 7.51 0.51 -22.84
N GLU A 196 7.90 -0.22 -23.90
CA GLU A 196 6.99 -1.11 -24.65
C GLU A 196 6.43 -2.22 -23.76
N LEU A 197 7.28 -2.85 -22.95
CA LEU A 197 6.88 -3.95 -22.07
C LEU A 197 5.92 -3.49 -20.96
N LEU A 198 6.22 -2.35 -20.34
CA LEU A 198 5.46 -1.84 -19.20
C LEU A 198 4.19 -1.11 -19.62
N GLY A 199 4.17 -0.50 -20.80
CA GLY A 199 3.02 0.23 -21.33
C GLY A 199 2.47 1.25 -20.34
N ASP A 200 1.21 1.08 -19.94
CA ASP A 200 0.49 1.97 -19.02
C ASP A 200 0.99 1.92 -17.56
N LEU A 201 1.79 0.91 -17.22
CA LEU A 201 2.38 0.77 -15.89
C LEU A 201 3.66 1.60 -15.73
N ARG A 202 4.35 1.93 -16.83
CA ARG A 202 5.60 2.69 -16.80
C ARG A 202 5.50 4.00 -16.00
N PRO A 203 4.51 4.89 -16.24
CA PRO A 203 4.38 6.13 -15.47
C PRO A 203 3.93 5.89 -14.01
N ARG A 204 3.58 4.66 -13.64
CA ARG A 204 3.09 4.31 -12.31
C ARG A 204 4.13 3.59 -11.45
N LEU A 205 5.31 3.29 -11.97
CA LEU A 205 6.37 2.70 -11.16
C LEU A 205 6.83 3.66 -10.07
N LEU A 206 7.10 3.13 -8.87
CA LEU A 206 7.72 3.89 -7.79
C LEU A 206 9.24 3.93 -7.93
N THR A 207 9.81 2.90 -8.55
CA THR A 207 11.24 2.74 -8.77
C THR A 207 11.54 2.52 -10.24
N ARG A 208 12.81 2.58 -10.62
CA ARG A 208 13.20 2.11 -11.95
C ARG A 208 12.86 0.61 -12.05
N PRO A 209 12.27 0.14 -13.16
CA PRO A 209 12.00 -1.28 -13.30
C PRO A 209 13.34 -2.03 -13.31
N PRO A 210 13.37 -3.25 -12.76
CA PRO A 210 14.57 -4.04 -12.74
C PRO A 210 15.02 -4.36 -14.17
N THR A 211 16.33 -4.23 -14.44
CA THR A 211 16.91 -4.52 -15.76
C THR A 211 16.75 -5.98 -16.17
N TRP A 212 16.76 -6.90 -15.19
CA TRP A 212 16.52 -8.33 -15.43
C TRP A 212 15.14 -8.63 -16.04
N LEU A 213 14.19 -7.70 -15.99
CA LEU A 213 12.85 -7.87 -16.55
C LEU A 213 12.87 -8.12 -18.07
N LEU A 214 13.87 -7.59 -18.77
CA LEU A 214 14.04 -7.79 -20.20
C LEU A 214 14.61 -9.17 -20.55
N ASP A 215 15.44 -9.72 -19.67
CA ASP A 215 16.20 -10.95 -19.93
C ASP A 215 15.59 -12.20 -19.26
N THR A 216 14.65 -12.00 -18.34
CA THR A 216 13.93 -13.11 -17.68
C THR A 216 12.94 -13.80 -18.61
N ASP A 217 12.54 -15.01 -18.26
CA ASP A 217 11.54 -15.76 -19.00
C ASP A 217 10.15 -15.10 -18.92
N GLU A 218 9.31 -15.44 -19.89
CA GLU A 218 7.96 -14.90 -20.04
C GLU A 218 7.07 -15.12 -18.80
N GLY A 219 7.28 -16.21 -18.04
CA GLY A 219 6.54 -16.50 -16.82
C GLY A 219 6.88 -15.50 -15.70
N ASN A 220 8.17 -15.32 -15.42
CA ASN A 220 8.65 -14.36 -14.43
C ASN A 220 8.29 -12.91 -14.80
N ARG A 221 8.38 -12.55 -16.08
CA ARG A 221 7.97 -11.25 -16.59
C ARG A 221 6.48 -11.00 -16.38
N ARG A 222 5.64 -11.96 -16.78
CA ARG A 222 4.18 -11.88 -16.60
C ARG A 222 3.81 -11.75 -15.14
N ARG A 223 4.48 -12.50 -14.27
CA ARG A 223 4.30 -12.41 -12.83
C ARG A 223 4.61 -11.01 -12.30
N TYR A 224 5.77 -10.44 -12.63
CA TYR A 224 6.12 -9.08 -12.20
C TYR A 224 5.09 -8.05 -12.66
N LEU A 225 4.65 -8.13 -13.93
CA LEU A 225 3.61 -7.24 -14.44
C LEU A 225 2.26 -7.41 -13.72
N ASN A 226 1.92 -8.63 -13.33
CA ASN A 226 0.73 -8.90 -12.54
C ASN A 226 0.84 -8.35 -11.11
N GLU A 227 1.98 -8.52 -10.44
CA GLU A 227 2.26 -7.92 -9.13
C GLU A 227 2.11 -6.41 -9.20
N LEU A 228 2.69 -5.78 -10.22
CA LEU A 228 2.59 -4.34 -10.42
C LEU A 228 1.16 -3.87 -10.69
N ARG A 229 0.39 -4.59 -11.53
CA ARG A 229 -1.03 -4.28 -11.78
C ARG A 229 -1.88 -4.40 -10.53
N SER A 230 -1.73 -5.49 -9.78
CA SER A 230 -2.45 -5.69 -8.52
C SER A 230 -2.07 -4.65 -7.47
N SER A 231 -0.79 -4.30 -7.38
CA SER A 231 -0.27 -3.25 -6.50
C SER A 231 -0.86 -1.88 -6.83
N VAL A 232 -0.88 -1.48 -8.12
CA VAL A 232 -1.52 -0.24 -8.58
C VAL A 232 -3.03 -0.26 -8.30
N ALA A 233 -3.71 -1.35 -8.60
CA ALA A 233 -5.15 -1.47 -8.37
C ALA A 233 -5.50 -1.40 -6.86
N GLY A 234 -4.71 -2.06 -6.01
CA GLY A 234 -4.83 -1.99 -4.56
C GLY A 234 -4.63 -0.58 -4.03
N ALA A 235 -3.56 0.11 -4.47
CA ALA A 235 -3.27 1.49 -4.08
C ALA A 235 -4.44 2.44 -4.41
N ARG A 236 -5.06 2.28 -5.58
CA ARG A 236 -6.24 3.07 -5.99
C ARG A 236 -7.44 2.84 -5.08
N ARG A 237 -7.63 1.63 -4.59
CA ARG A 237 -8.74 1.29 -3.68
C ARG A 237 -8.50 1.68 -2.24
N LEU A 238 -7.24 1.74 -1.84
CA LEU A 238 -6.83 2.31 -0.57
C LEU A 238 -6.86 3.86 -0.61
N ASN A 239 -6.97 4.46 -1.79
CA ASN A 239 -7.08 5.90 -2.00
C ASN A 239 -8.12 6.28 -3.10
N PRO A 240 -9.40 5.91 -2.95
CA PRO A 240 -10.39 6.08 -4.02
C PRO A 240 -10.84 7.54 -4.18
N ASP A 241 -10.59 8.37 -3.16
CA ASP A 241 -10.85 9.81 -3.21
C ASP A 241 -9.68 10.59 -3.84
N GLY A 242 -8.59 9.91 -4.23
CA GLY A 242 -7.44 10.53 -4.89
C GLY A 242 -6.70 11.54 -4.01
N LEU A 243 -6.62 11.29 -2.69
CA LEU A 243 -5.86 12.13 -1.77
C LEU A 243 -4.39 12.23 -2.20
N PRO A 244 -3.70 13.35 -1.91
CA PRO A 244 -2.29 13.48 -2.23
C PRO A 244 -1.45 12.33 -1.69
N THR A 245 -0.58 11.77 -2.53
CA THR A 245 0.35 10.72 -2.15
C THR A 245 1.79 11.22 -2.20
N PHE A 246 2.68 10.55 -1.48
CA PHE A 246 4.11 10.78 -1.54
C PHE A 246 4.87 9.49 -1.32
N GLN A 247 6.15 9.49 -1.67
CA GLN A 247 7.02 8.33 -1.61
C GLN A 247 7.96 8.43 -0.40
N LEU A 248 8.23 7.30 0.24
CA LEU A 248 9.20 7.14 1.31
C LEU A 248 10.08 5.93 1.04
N ALA A 249 11.28 5.90 1.62
CA ALA A 249 12.04 4.66 1.68
C ALA A 249 11.37 3.71 2.70
N SER A 250 11.30 2.42 2.42
CA SER A 250 10.62 1.43 3.27
C SER A 250 11.21 1.39 4.68
N GLY A 251 12.52 1.61 4.82
CA GLY A 251 13.21 1.69 6.10
C GLY A 251 12.77 2.85 7.00
N GLU A 252 12.02 3.84 6.48
CA GLU A 252 11.46 4.93 7.29
C GLU A 252 10.18 4.53 8.05
N LEU A 253 9.55 3.40 7.71
CA LEU A 253 8.29 2.93 8.31
C LEU A 253 8.42 1.67 9.20
N GLY A 254 9.65 1.21 9.47
CA GLY A 254 9.92 0.00 10.26
C GLY A 254 10.19 -1.23 9.39
N GLU A 255 10.20 -2.43 10.00
CA GLU A 255 10.83 -3.60 9.37
C GLU A 255 10.12 -4.10 8.11
N ARG A 256 8.80 -3.94 7.94
CA ARG A 256 8.06 -4.36 6.73
C ARG A 256 6.76 -3.56 6.52
N PRO A 257 6.78 -2.39 5.88
CA PRO A 257 5.56 -1.69 5.53
C PRO A 257 4.70 -2.55 4.59
N SER A 258 3.44 -2.77 4.94
CA SER A 258 2.51 -3.55 4.13
C SER A 258 1.33 -2.71 3.66
N PRO A 259 0.84 -2.88 2.42
CA PRO A 259 -0.32 -2.16 1.93
C PRO A 259 -1.54 -2.34 2.83
N GLY A 260 -2.30 -1.26 3.06
CA GLY A 260 -3.47 -1.25 3.93
C GLY A 260 -3.17 -1.02 5.42
N LEU A 261 -1.90 -1.09 5.83
CA LEU A 261 -1.49 -0.75 7.20
C LEU A 261 -1.13 0.73 7.35
N SER A 262 -1.32 1.23 8.57
CA SER A 262 -1.02 2.61 8.93
C SER A 262 0.06 2.69 9.99
N TYR A 263 0.94 3.69 9.89
CA TYR A 263 2.16 3.80 10.67
C TYR A 263 2.40 5.24 11.11
N ARG A 264 3.04 5.40 12.28
CA ARG A 264 3.64 6.66 12.69
C ARG A 264 4.96 6.86 11.95
N LEU A 265 5.05 7.91 11.15
CA LEU A 265 6.27 8.33 10.47
C LEU A 265 7.01 9.39 11.30
N TRP A 266 8.34 9.31 11.29
CA TRP A 266 9.25 10.27 11.90
C TRP A 266 10.23 10.77 10.84
N GLN A 267 10.18 12.07 10.52
CA GLN A 267 11.00 12.61 9.43
C GLN A 267 11.72 13.90 9.84
N TRP A 268 13.03 13.94 9.63
CA TRP A 268 13.80 15.18 9.69
C TRP A 268 13.57 16.01 8.43
N ARG A 269 12.93 17.17 8.57
CA ARG A 269 12.73 18.13 7.48
C ARG A 269 13.65 19.33 7.66
N PRO A 270 14.15 19.94 6.58
CA PRO A 270 14.82 21.23 6.68
C PRO A 270 13.88 22.25 7.35
N ILE A 271 14.46 23.13 8.16
CA ILE A 271 13.78 24.32 8.64
C ILE A 271 13.76 25.26 7.43
N GLU A 272 12.59 25.42 6.83
CA GLU A 272 12.40 26.49 5.86
C GLU A 272 12.62 27.80 6.60
N GLU A 273 13.70 28.51 6.26
CA GLU A 273 13.83 29.90 6.67
C GLU A 273 12.58 30.61 6.16
N PRO A 274 11.87 31.39 6.99
CA PRO A 274 10.82 32.25 6.48
C PRO A 274 11.47 33.00 5.33
N LYS A 275 10.94 32.84 4.10
CA LYS A 275 11.30 33.74 3.01
C LYS A 275 11.05 35.11 3.58
N GLU A 276 12.12 35.80 3.99
CA GLU A 276 12.04 37.18 4.43
C GLU A 276 11.29 37.85 3.30
N ALA A 277 10.05 38.25 3.58
CA ALA A 277 9.24 39.00 2.64
C ALA A 277 10.16 40.09 2.14
N THR A 278 10.52 39.98 0.86
CA THR A 278 11.59 40.75 0.24
C THR A 278 11.44 42.17 0.74
N LEU A 279 12.38 42.59 1.58
CA LEU A 279 12.42 43.90 2.22
C LEU A 279 12.87 44.89 1.12
N ALA A 280 12.06 44.97 0.06
CA ALA A 280 12.25 45.74 -1.15
C ALA A 280 10.98 46.54 -1.48
N GLU A 281 10.16 46.82 -0.46
CA GLU A 281 9.15 47.89 -0.50
C GLU A 281 9.52 48.98 0.52
N ARG A 282 10.81 49.35 0.56
CA ARG A 282 11.18 50.72 0.93
C ARG A 282 11.26 51.51 -0.35
N ALA A 283 10.21 52.31 -0.59
CA ALA A 283 10.19 53.34 -1.61
C ALA A 283 11.48 54.17 -1.58
N PRO A 284 12.17 54.36 -2.72
CA PRO A 284 13.10 55.47 -2.84
C PRO A 284 12.27 56.74 -3.02
N ILE A 285 12.44 57.65 -2.06
CA ILE A 285 12.16 59.07 -2.22
C ILE A 285 13.07 59.59 -3.35
N ASP A 286 12.44 60.22 -4.34
CA ASP A 286 12.98 61.17 -5.32
C ASP A 286 14.35 60.91 -5.98
N ALA A 287 14.33 60.53 -7.26
CA ALA A 287 15.32 60.98 -8.25
C ALA A 287 14.78 60.87 -9.69
N GLU A 288 14.94 61.96 -10.43
CA GLU A 288 14.53 62.23 -11.82
C GLU A 288 15.17 61.32 -12.90
N PRO A 289 14.62 61.31 -14.14
CA PRO A 289 15.00 60.36 -15.18
C PRO A 289 16.21 60.83 -15.98
N THR A 290 17.11 59.92 -16.33
CA THR A 290 18.04 60.14 -17.44
C THR A 290 18.14 58.87 -18.28
N ALA A 291 17.92 59.05 -19.57
CA ALA A 291 17.96 58.03 -20.61
C ALA A 291 19.40 57.69 -21.02
N GLN A 292 19.66 56.41 -21.29
CA GLN A 292 20.44 55.85 -22.41
C GLN A 292 20.71 54.37 -22.10
N ASP A 293 20.18 53.41 -22.86
CA ASP A 293 20.49 52.97 -24.23
C ASP A 293 21.54 51.83 -24.26
N THR A 294 21.01 50.66 -24.64
CA THR A 294 21.58 49.41 -25.19
C THR A 294 22.90 48.77 -24.71
N ALA A 295 22.75 47.49 -24.32
CA ALA A 295 23.74 46.46 -23.96
C ALA A 295 24.24 45.67 -25.20
N PRO A 296 24.92 44.49 -25.11
CA PRO A 296 25.57 43.84 -23.96
C PRO A 296 26.97 43.26 -24.26
N ASP A 297 27.69 42.89 -23.19
CA ASP A 297 28.74 41.86 -23.21
C ASP A 297 28.40 40.83 -22.11
N GLU A 298 28.40 39.56 -22.47
CA GLU A 298 28.16 38.38 -21.61
C GLU A 298 29.41 38.14 -20.72
N PRO A 299 29.32 37.46 -19.54
CA PRO A 299 29.23 35.99 -19.58
C PRO A 299 28.50 35.29 -18.41
N ALA A 300 27.93 34.13 -18.75
CA ALA A 300 27.87 32.90 -17.96
C ALA A 300 27.31 32.96 -16.52
N SER A 301 25.98 32.99 -16.42
CA SER A 301 25.26 32.57 -15.22
C SER A 301 25.20 31.04 -15.14
N ARG A 302 25.90 30.49 -14.16
CA ARG A 302 25.70 29.13 -13.62
C ARG A 302 24.23 29.01 -13.16
N PRO A 303 23.44 27.99 -13.57
CA PRO A 303 22.09 27.85 -13.04
C PRO A 303 22.17 27.48 -11.56
N PRO A 304 21.33 28.07 -10.69
CA PRO A 304 21.22 27.64 -9.31
C PRO A 304 20.69 26.21 -9.28
N ALA A 305 21.32 25.34 -8.49
CA ALA A 305 20.80 24.02 -8.19
C ALA A 305 19.39 24.18 -7.61
N LEU A 306 18.36 23.80 -8.38
CA LEU A 306 16.98 23.75 -7.92
C LEU A 306 16.92 22.76 -6.75
N ALA A 307 16.72 23.29 -5.55
CA ALA A 307 16.27 22.51 -4.41
C ALA A 307 14.96 21.82 -4.81
N ALA A 308 14.96 20.48 -4.82
CA ALA A 308 13.76 19.69 -4.96
C ALA A 308 12.82 20.05 -3.80
N SER A 309 11.73 20.75 -4.09
CA SER A 309 10.68 21.02 -3.11
C SER A 309 10.00 19.70 -2.76
N ALA A 310 10.35 19.11 -1.63
CA ALA A 310 9.60 18.00 -1.05
C ALA A 310 8.21 18.52 -0.67
N PRO A 311 7.11 17.84 -1.04
CA PRO A 311 5.78 18.34 -0.76
C PRO A 311 5.51 18.45 0.75
N GLU A 312 4.79 19.51 1.13
CA GLU A 312 4.26 19.77 2.48
C GLU A 312 3.14 18.77 2.87
N THR A 313 3.35 17.47 2.64
CA THR A 313 2.25 16.48 2.60
C THR A 313 1.94 15.78 3.91
N LEU A 314 2.70 15.97 4.99
CA LEU A 314 2.35 15.39 6.30
C LEU A 314 1.44 16.36 7.04
N THR A 315 0.13 16.13 7.00
CA THR A 315 -0.85 17.01 7.66
C THR A 315 -1.51 16.35 8.87
N THR A 316 -1.73 15.04 8.83
CA THR A 316 -2.43 14.31 9.88
C THR A 316 -1.57 14.05 11.12
N GLU A 317 -2.07 14.50 12.29
CA GLU A 317 -1.39 14.36 13.59
C GLU A 317 0.07 14.85 13.55
N ARG A 318 0.26 15.96 12.83
CA ARG A 318 1.57 16.56 12.63
C ARG A 318 2.05 17.24 13.91
N GLU A 319 3.16 16.77 14.45
CA GLU A 319 3.82 17.40 15.60
C GLU A 319 5.29 17.67 15.29
N VAL A 320 5.83 18.77 15.84
CA VAL A 320 7.27 19.06 15.81
C VAL A 320 7.86 18.59 17.13
N ARG A 321 8.65 17.51 17.09
CA ARG A 321 9.18 16.85 18.30
C ARG A 321 10.57 17.34 18.70
N ALA A 322 11.38 17.79 17.73
CA ALA A 322 12.75 18.25 18.00
C ALA A 322 13.26 19.24 16.93
N LEU A 323 14.25 20.04 17.30
CA LEU A 323 14.99 20.93 16.41
C LEU A 323 16.48 20.58 16.44
N ASP A 324 17.03 20.22 15.29
CA ASP A 324 18.47 20.13 15.05
C ASP A 324 18.93 21.49 14.50
N VAL A 325 19.33 22.38 15.40
CA VAL A 325 19.79 23.73 15.07
C VAL A 325 21.07 23.70 14.23
N LEU A 326 21.96 22.72 14.48
CA LEU A 326 23.24 22.61 13.79
C LEU A 326 23.05 22.25 12.31
N ARG A 327 22.14 21.31 12.03
CA ARG A 327 21.83 20.89 10.66
C ARG A 327 20.66 21.65 10.04
N ARG A 328 20.07 22.60 10.79
CA ARG A 328 18.88 23.37 10.42
C ARG A 328 17.73 22.46 9.98
N ARG A 329 17.41 21.45 10.79
CA ARG A 329 16.31 20.51 10.54
C ARG A 329 15.36 20.45 11.73
N ARG A 330 14.09 20.15 11.47
CA ARG A 330 13.05 19.87 12.46
C ARG A 330 12.60 18.43 12.31
N LEU A 331 12.42 17.73 13.42
CA LEU A 331 11.81 16.41 13.44
C LEU A 331 10.30 16.59 13.45
N VAL A 332 9.65 16.11 12.40
CA VAL A 332 8.19 16.14 12.24
C VAL A 332 7.68 14.71 12.31
N THR A 333 6.58 14.51 13.04
CA THR A 333 5.86 13.24 13.05
C THR A 333 4.55 13.36 12.28
N GLY A 334 4.00 12.25 11.79
CA GLY A 334 2.66 12.17 11.19
C GLY A 334 2.20 10.72 11.10
N ILE A 335 0.92 10.47 10.81
CA ILE A 335 0.41 9.10 10.60
C ILE A 335 0.04 8.93 9.14
N VAL A 336 0.58 7.88 8.52
CA VAL A 336 0.43 7.58 7.10
C VAL A 336 -0.11 6.18 6.89
N THR A 337 -0.80 5.96 5.78
CA THR A 337 -1.26 4.63 5.33
C THR A 337 -0.49 4.22 4.09
N VAL A 338 0.04 3.00 4.10
CA VAL A 338 0.76 2.43 2.96
C VAL A 338 -0.23 2.00 1.90
N LEU A 339 -0.09 2.55 0.70
CA LEU A 339 -0.93 2.23 -0.45
C LEU A 339 -0.33 1.07 -1.25
N ARG A 340 0.98 1.07 -1.42
CA ARG A 340 1.75 0.00 -2.03
C ARG A 340 3.24 0.12 -1.72
N GLU A 341 3.96 -0.96 -1.95
CA GLU A 341 5.42 -1.06 -1.82
C GLU A 341 6.00 -1.64 -3.13
N GLU A 342 7.14 -1.10 -3.55
CA GLU A 342 7.88 -1.57 -4.70
C GLU A 342 9.38 -1.33 -4.48
N ASN A 343 10.16 -2.41 -4.43
CA ASN A 343 11.63 -2.39 -4.35
C ASN A 343 12.17 -1.47 -3.22
N GLY A 344 11.56 -1.52 -2.04
CA GLY A 344 12.00 -0.70 -0.90
C GLY A 344 11.59 0.78 -0.98
N VAL A 345 10.75 1.16 -1.95
CA VAL A 345 10.03 2.44 -1.96
C VAL A 345 8.56 2.17 -1.69
N VAL A 346 7.98 2.95 -0.78
CA VAL A 346 6.56 2.88 -0.44
C VAL A 346 5.86 4.13 -0.92
N GLU A 347 4.68 3.94 -1.50
CA GLU A 347 3.73 5.03 -1.74
C GLU A 347 2.75 5.08 -0.58
N VAL A 348 2.61 6.27 0.00
CA VAL A 348 1.75 6.51 1.16
C VAL A 348 0.82 7.69 0.92
N ARG A 349 -0.25 7.74 1.72
CA ARG A 349 -1.07 8.94 1.93
C ARG A 349 -1.17 9.25 3.41
N ASP A 350 -1.63 10.45 3.74
CA ASP A 350 -2.07 10.75 5.10
C ASP A 350 -3.16 9.76 5.55
N ALA A 351 -3.06 9.30 6.79
CA ALA A 351 -4.03 8.40 7.38
C ALA A 351 -5.35 9.12 7.65
N LEU A 352 -6.45 8.38 7.54
CA LEU A 352 -7.81 8.82 7.77
C LEU A 352 -8.19 8.66 9.24
N PRO A 353 -9.30 9.28 9.69
CA PRO A 353 -9.65 9.27 11.11
C PRO A 353 -9.72 7.86 11.76
N PRO A 354 -10.32 6.82 11.15
CA PRO A 354 -10.31 5.47 11.72
C PRO A 354 -8.90 4.85 11.79
N GLU A 355 -8.06 5.10 10.79
CA GLU A 355 -6.68 4.63 10.71
C GLU A 355 -5.81 5.29 11.80
N VAL A 356 -5.96 6.62 11.95
CA VAL A 356 -5.30 7.41 13.01
C VAL A 356 -5.69 6.90 14.39
N ALA A 357 -6.98 6.67 14.61
CA ALA A 357 -7.50 6.22 15.88
C ALA A 357 -6.90 4.86 16.29
N ARG A 358 -6.70 3.93 15.33
CA ARG A 358 -6.02 2.64 15.58
C ARG A 358 -4.56 2.80 15.98
N VAL A 359 -3.80 3.65 15.26
CA VAL A 359 -2.39 3.90 15.56
C VAL A 359 -2.24 4.53 16.96
N LEU A 360 -3.07 5.54 17.27
CA LEU A 360 -3.07 6.18 18.60
C LEU A 360 -3.48 5.22 19.72
N ALA A 361 -4.42 4.31 19.47
CA ALA A 361 -4.81 3.31 20.46
C ALA A 361 -3.67 2.34 20.78
N ALA A 362 -2.91 1.92 19.77
CA ALA A 362 -1.73 1.10 19.94
C ALA A 362 -0.60 1.81 20.68
N GLU A 363 -0.32 3.07 20.33
CA GLU A 363 0.68 3.85 21.04
C GLU A 363 0.32 4.04 22.53
N ARG A 364 -0.96 4.23 22.85
CA ARG A 364 -1.41 4.26 24.24
C ARG A 364 -1.26 2.91 24.94
N ALA A 365 -1.59 1.80 24.26
CA ALA A 365 -1.46 0.46 24.83
C ALA A 365 0.00 0.13 25.21
N TRP A 366 0.97 0.69 24.47
CA TRP A 366 2.40 0.40 24.60
C TRP A 366 3.23 1.59 25.08
N ALA A 367 2.59 2.65 25.59
CA ALA A 367 3.29 3.74 26.22
C ALA A 367 4.01 3.20 27.47
N LEU A 368 5.34 3.27 27.47
CA LEU A 368 6.16 2.99 28.64
C LEU A 368 5.99 4.16 29.62
N ASP A 369 5.59 3.87 30.86
CA ASP A 369 5.59 4.84 31.96
C ASP A 369 7.01 5.31 32.33
#